data_AF-A0A1X4XWN1-F1
#
_entry.id   AF-A0A1X4XWN1-F1
#
_cell.length_a   1.000
_cell.length_b   1.000
_cell.length_c   1.000
_cell.angle_alpha   90.00
_cell.angle_beta   90.00
_cell.angle_gamma   90.00
#
_symmetry.space_group_name_H-M   'P 1'
#
loop_
_entity.id
_entity.type
_entity.pdbx_description
1 polymer ?
#
loop_
_entity_poly.entity_id
_entity_poly.type
_entity_poly.pdbx_seq_one_letter_code
_entity_poly.pdbx_strand_id
1 'polypeptide(L)'
;MTIYIDIPKSTIIQILKDLKEKELGGALNTLWWFFNEASKIPTDNLLIKGDPEVIAEDLSLSKVIVYKHIKKLKELNYIKQVDPKRHLYNLNSSMFIRRYFFG
;
A
#
# COMPACT_ATOMS: atom_id res chain seq x y z
N MET A 1 9.39 -3.71 -20.05
CA MET A 1 9.94 -3.12 -18.81
C MET A 1 9.15 -3.66 -17.64
N THR A 2 9.80 -4.44 -16.77
CA THR A 2 9.20 -4.99 -15.55
C THR A 2 9.73 -4.23 -14.36
N ILE A 3 8.88 -3.91 -13.39
CA ILE A 3 9.26 -3.14 -12.20
C ILE A 3 9.08 -4.03 -10.99
N TYR A 4 10.15 -4.23 -10.26
CA TYR A 4 10.15 -4.98 -9.01
C TYR A 4 10.14 -4.00 -7.84
N ILE A 5 9.35 -4.33 -6.82
CA ILE A 5 9.35 -3.65 -5.53
C ILE A 5 10.04 -4.58 -4.54
N ASP A 6 11.25 -4.21 -4.16
CA ASP A 6 12.03 -4.91 -3.15
C ASP A 6 11.78 -4.25 -1.79
N ILE A 7 11.19 -5.00 -0.85
CA ILE A 7 10.91 -4.53 0.51
C ILE A 7 11.96 -5.12 1.44
N PRO A 8 12.78 -4.31 2.13
CA PRO A 8 13.80 -4.82 3.05
C PRO A 8 13.17 -5.68 4.15
N LYS A 9 13.86 -6.77 4.52
CA LYS A 9 13.39 -7.69 5.57
C LYS A 9 13.10 -6.96 6.89
N SER A 10 13.93 -5.99 7.26
CA SER A 10 13.72 -5.14 8.44
C SER A 10 12.39 -4.39 8.39
N THR A 11 12.04 -3.84 7.23
CA THR A 11 10.76 -3.17 7.00
C THR A 11 9.59 -4.14 7.13
N ILE A 12 9.70 -5.34 6.54
CA ILE A 12 8.65 -6.37 6.65
C ILE A 12 8.40 -6.74 8.12
N ILE A 13 9.47 -6.95 8.90
CA ILE A 13 9.37 -7.25 10.33
C ILE A 13 8.68 -6.12 11.08
N GLN A 14 9.04 -4.86 10.78
CA GLN A 14 8.42 -3.69 11.39
C GLN A 14 6.92 -3.61 11.07
N ILE A 15 6.53 -3.81 9.80
CA ILE A 15 5.13 -3.83 9.36
C ILE A 15 4.36 -4.90 10.13
N LEU A 16 4.88 -6.13 10.20
CA LEU A 16 4.23 -7.23 10.91
C LEU A 16 4.07 -6.92 12.40
N LYS A 17 5.08 -6.29 13.03
CA LYS A 17 5.00 -5.88 14.43
C LYS A 17 3.91 -4.82 14.64
N ASP A 18 3.94 -3.75 13.86
CA ASP A 18 2.99 -2.63 13.97
C ASP A 18 1.54 -3.04 13.71
N LEU A 19 1.32 -4.02 12.82
CA LEU A 19 -0.02 -4.53 12.50
C LEU A 19 -0.50 -5.61 13.48
N LYS A 20 0.41 -6.42 14.03
CA LYS A 20 0.08 -7.41 15.07
C LYS A 20 -0.29 -6.73 16.39
N GLU A 21 0.46 -5.72 16.81
CA GLU A 21 0.20 -4.97 18.04
C GLU A 21 -1.12 -4.18 17.99
N LYS A 22 -1.67 -3.97 16.79
CA LYS A 22 -2.89 -3.19 16.57
C LYS A 22 -4.07 -4.02 16.04
N GLU A 23 -3.98 -5.35 16.12
CA GLU A 23 -5.03 -6.32 15.76
C GLU A 23 -5.60 -6.16 14.33
N LEU A 24 -4.74 -5.82 13.38
CA LEU A 24 -5.15 -5.46 12.01
C LEU A 24 -4.47 -6.36 10.97
N GLY A 25 -4.58 -7.67 11.13
CA GLY A 25 -4.07 -8.65 10.16
C GLY A 25 -4.59 -8.40 8.74
N GLY A 26 -5.83 -7.92 8.58
CA GLY A 26 -6.40 -7.56 7.28
C GLY A 26 -5.78 -6.32 6.62
N ALA A 27 -5.20 -5.40 7.40
CA ALA A 27 -4.57 -4.20 6.86
C ALA A 27 -3.26 -4.51 6.13
N LEU A 28 -2.61 -5.65 6.44
CA LEU A 28 -1.44 -6.13 5.70
C LEU A 28 -1.79 -6.41 4.24
N ASN A 29 -2.93 -7.07 3.99
CA ASN A 29 -3.40 -7.36 2.64
C ASN A 29 -3.71 -6.06 1.87
N THR A 30 -4.33 -5.08 2.53
CA THR A 30 -4.54 -3.75 1.94
C THR A 30 -3.23 -3.04 1.64
N LEU A 31 -2.22 -3.15 2.50
CA LEU A 31 -0.90 -2.58 2.23
C LEU A 31 -0.21 -3.28 1.05
N TRP A 32 -0.28 -4.61 0.97
CA TRP A 32 0.22 -5.40 -0.15
C TRP A 32 -0.45 -5.02 -1.47
N TRP A 33 -1.76 -4.73 -1.44
CA TRP A 33 -2.46 -4.20 -2.60
C TRP A 33 -1.82 -2.90 -3.11
N PHE A 34 -1.47 -1.96 -2.23
CA PHE A 34 -0.77 -0.74 -2.65
C PHE A 34 0.60 -1.02 -3.28
N PHE A 35 1.38 -1.95 -2.72
CA PHE A 35 2.66 -2.33 -3.33
C PHE A 35 2.46 -2.96 -4.71
N ASN A 36 1.44 -3.80 -4.89
CA ASN A 36 1.12 -4.36 -6.20
C ASN A 36 0.78 -3.26 -7.22
N GLU A 37 -0.06 -2.29 -6.86
CA GLU A 37 -0.38 -1.18 -7.75
C GLU A 37 0.84 -0.29 -8.06
N ALA A 38 1.71 -0.05 -7.08
CA ALA A 38 2.93 0.70 -7.30
C ALA A 38 3.89 0.01 -8.27
N SER A 39 3.90 -1.33 -8.33
CA SER A 39 4.72 -2.09 -9.29
C SER A 39 4.25 -1.90 -10.75
N LYS A 40 3.00 -1.46 -10.96
CA LYS A 40 2.43 -1.24 -12.30
C LYS A 40 2.71 0.17 -12.85
N ILE A 41 3.08 1.11 -12.00
CA ILE A 41 3.28 2.52 -12.37
C ILE A 41 4.73 2.71 -12.84
N PRO A 42 5.02 3.10 -14.08
CA PRO A 42 6.40 3.21 -14.59
C PRO A 42 7.17 4.44 -14.12
N THR A 43 6.49 5.40 -13.46
CA THR A 43 7.07 6.70 -13.09
C THR A 43 7.48 6.75 -11.63
N ASP A 44 8.50 7.54 -11.29
CA ASP A 44 8.90 7.76 -9.88
C ASP A 44 7.83 8.51 -9.06
N ASN A 45 6.93 9.24 -9.72
CA ASN A 45 5.76 9.82 -9.08
C ASN A 45 4.66 8.76 -8.86
N LEU A 46 4.76 8.03 -7.75
CA LEU A 46 3.88 6.92 -7.40
C LEU A 46 2.53 7.38 -6.86
N LEU A 47 1.68 7.88 -7.76
CA LEU A 47 0.29 8.20 -7.45
C LEU A 47 -0.60 6.98 -7.69
N ILE A 48 -1.01 6.34 -6.60
CA ILE A 48 -1.86 5.15 -6.61
C ILE A 48 -3.30 5.58 -6.40
N LYS A 49 -4.19 5.19 -7.31
CA LYS A 49 -5.63 5.38 -7.15
C LYS A 49 -6.20 4.26 -6.28
N GLY A 50 -6.45 4.56 -5.01
CA GLY A 50 -6.92 3.60 -4.01
C GLY A 50 -8.39 3.79 -3.68
N ASP A 51 -9.27 3.69 -4.68
CA ASP A 51 -10.71 3.78 -4.45
C ASP A 51 -11.14 2.64 -3.49
N PRO A 52 -11.77 2.96 -2.34
CA PRO A 52 -12.10 1.95 -1.33
C PRO A 52 -13.04 0.85 -1.85
N GLU A 53 -13.81 1.14 -2.90
CA GLU A 53 -14.74 0.22 -3.55
C GLU A 53 -13.97 -0.84 -4.35
N VAL A 54 -12.98 -0.41 -5.13
CA VAL A 54 -12.10 -1.30 -5.91
C VAL A 54 -11.28 -2.19 -4.99
N ILE A 55 -10.67 -1.61 -3.97
CA ILE A 55 -9.87 -2.39 -2.99
C ILE A 55 -10.76 -3.40 -2.25
N ALA A 56 -12.00 -3.04 -1.95
CA ALA A 56 -12.96 -3.94 -1.30
C ALA A 56 -13.31 -5.13 -2.19
N GLU A 57 -13.55 -4.89 -3.49
CA GLU A 57 -13.80 -5.94 -4.47
C GLU A 57 -12.58 -6.85 -4.64
N ASP A 58 -11.40 -6.28 -4.88
CA ASP A 58 -10.15 -7.02 -5.10
C ASP A 58 -9.77 -7.91 -3.91
N LEU A 59 -10.04 -7.43 -2.69
CA LEU A 59 -9.70 -8.16 -1.46
C LEU A 59 -10.88 -8.96 -0.88
N SER A 60 -12.06 -8.94 -1.53
CA SER A 60 -13.29 -9.54 -1.01
C SER A 60 -13.61 -9.09 0.44
N LEU A 61 -13.45 -7.79 0.70
CA LEU A 61 -13.70 -7.15 1.99
C LEU A 61 -14.90 -6.20 1.89
N SER A 62 -15.45 -5.79 3.04
CA SER A 62 -16.43 -4.70 3.04
C SER A 62 -15.73 -3.34 2.93
N LYS A 63 -16.40 -2.36 2.29
CA LYS A 63 -15.91 -0.97 2.19
C LYS A 63 -15.52 -0.40 3.56
N VAL A 64 -16.32 -0.69 4.60
CA VAL A 64 -16.07 -0.23 5.97
C VAL A 64 -14.73 -0.74 6.51
N ILE A 65 -14.41 -2.02 6.25
CA ILE A 65 -13.13 -2.62 6.65
C ILE A 65 -11.98 -1.96 5.88
N VAL A 66 -12.12 -1.76 4.58
CA VAL A 66 -11.11 -1.09 3.75
C VAL A 66 -10.84 0.34 4.25
N TYR A 67 -11.88 1.12 4.55
CA TYR A 67 -11.71 2.45 5.16
C TYR A 67 -10.93 2.39 6.48
N LYS A 68 -11.23 1.40 7.34
CA LYS A 68 -10.50 1.19 8.60
C LYS A 68 -9.02 0.86 8.33
N HIS A 69 -8.74 0.00 7.36
CA HIS A 69 -7.37 -0.33 6.96
C HIS A 69 -6.63 0.88 6.42
N ILE A 70 -7.19 1.60 5.45
CA ILE A 70 -6.59 2.81 4.86
C ILE A 70 -6.31 3.85 5.94
N LYS A 71 -7.26 4.08 6.86
CA LYS A 71 -7.05 4.98 8.01
C LYS A 71 -5.84 4.54 8.82
N LYS A 72 -5.70 3.24 9.12
CA LYS A 72 -4.55 2.73 9.87
C LYS A 72 -3.23 2.86 9.14
N LEU A 73 -3.18 2.52 7.86
CA LEU A 73 -1.98 2.63 7.05
C LEU A 73 -1.50 4.09 6.96
N LYS A 74 -2.43 5.06 6.97
CA LYS A 74 -2.11 6.49 7.10
C LYS A 74 -1.54 6.83 8.48
N GLU A 75 -2.17 6.37 9.56
CA GLU A 75 -1.67 6.59 10.93
C GLU A 75 -0.26 6.02 11.17
N LEU A 76 0.06 4.89 10.52
CA LEU A 76 1.37 4.25 10.58
C LEU A 76 2.38 4.83 9.57
N ASN A 77 1.99 5.86 8.82
CA ASN A 77 2.81 6.50 7.80
C ASN A 77 3.33 5.53 6.72
N TYR A 78 2.55 4.50 6.39
CA TYR A 78 2.85 3.57 5.28
C TYR A 78 2.32 4.10 3.95
N ILE A 79 1.19 4.80 4.00
CA ILE A 79 0.62 5.51 2.86
C ILE A 79 0.31 6.95 3.26
N LYS A 80 0.40 7.86 2.29
CA LYS A 80 0.00 9.26 2.43
C LYS A 80 -1.07 9.56 1.40
N GLN A 81 -2.21 10.08 1.84
CA GLN A 81 -3.26 10.53 0.93
C GLN A 81 -2.88 11.90 0.37
N VAL A 82 -2.76 11.98 -0.95
CA VAL A 82 -2.37 13.20 -1.68
C VAL A 82 -3.60 13.98 -2.10
N ASP A 83 -4.64 13.29 -2.59
CA ASP A 83 -5.93 13.89 -2.96
C ASP A 83 -7.08 13.07 -2.36
N PRO A 84 -7.80 13.60 -1.35
CA PRO A 84 -8.95 12.93 -0.76
C PRO A 84 -10.13 12.73 -1.71
N LYS A 85 -10.40 13.70 -2.61
CA LYS A 85 -11.57 13.64 -3.52
C LYS A 85 -11.39 12.58 -4.60
N ARG A 86 -10.14 12.33 -5.00
CA ARG A 86 -9.77 11.37 -6.03
C ARG A 86 -9.24 10.05 -5.48
N HIS A 87 -9.22 9.88 -4.16
CA HIS A 87 -8.59 8.74 -3.47
C HIS A 87 -7.18 8.44 -4.00
N LEU A 88 -6.35 9.47 -4.16
CA LEU A 88 -4.97 9.32 -4.59
C LEU A 88 -4.04 9.21 -3.38
N TYR A 89 -3.14 8.24 -3.42
CA TYR A 89 -2.21 7.93 -2.34
C TYR A 89 -0.79 7.72 -2.87
N ASN A 90 0.20 8.06 -2.06
CA ASN A 90 1.58 7.65 -2.24
C ASN A 90 1.94 6.60 -1.19
N LEU A 91 2.68 5.57 -1.59
CA LEU A 91 3.40 4.74 -0.64
C LEU A 91 4.58 5.51 -0.05
N ASN A 92 4.91 5.21 1.20
CA ASN A 92 6.13 5.72 1.80
C ASN A 92 7.35 5.08 1.13
N SER A 93 8.11 5.89 0.40
CA SER A 93 9.25 5.45 -0.39
C SER A 93 10.42 4.91 0.45
N SER A 94 10.47 5.15 1.76
CA SER A 94 11.49 4.55 2.62
C SER A 94 11.26 3.06 2.87
N MET A 95 10.07 2.54 2.56
CA MET A 95 9.70 1.16 2.83
C MET A 95 10.20 0.18 1.78
N PHE A 96 10.56 0.64 0.59
CA PHE A 96 10.86 -0.22 -0.54
C PHE A 96 11.84 0.41 -1.53
N ILE A 97 12.45 -0.43 -2.35
CA ILE A 97 13.33 -0.06 -3.44
C ILE A 97 12.67 -0.51 -4.73
N ARG A 98 12.70 0.33 -5.77
CA ARG A 98 12.22 -0.03 -7.09
C ARG A 98 13.38 -0.43 -7.98
N ARG A 99 13.25 -1.58 -8.63
CA ARG A 99 14.21 -2.05 -9.64
C ARG A 99 13.53 -2.18 -10.99
N TYR A 100 14.12 -1.54 -11.98
CA TYR A 100 13.63 -1.54 -13.36
C TYR A 100 14.42 -2.57 -14.16
N PHE A 101 13.72 -3.54 -14.75
CA PHE A 101 14.31 -4.55 -15.61
C PHE A 101 13.88 -4.30 -17.07
N PHE A 102 14.87 -4.04 -17.92
CA PHE A 102 14.74 -3.86 -19.36
C PHE A 102 15.27 -5.14 -20.01
N GLY A 103 14.41 -6.16 -20.10
CA GLY A 103 14.64 -7.32 -20.96
C GLY A 103 14.29 -7.01 -22.40
#